data_AF-A0A258C432-F1
#
_entry.id   AF-A0A258C432-F1
#
_cell.length_a   1.000
_cell.length_b   1.000
_cell.length_c   1.000
_cell.angle_alpha   90.00
_cell.angle_beta   90.00
_cell.angle_gamma   90.00
#
_symmetry.space_group_name_H-M   'P 1'
#
loop_
_entity.id
_entity.type
_entity.pdbx_description
1 polymer ?
#
loop_
_entity_poly.entity_id
_entity_poly.type
_entity_poly.pdbx_seq_one_letter_code
_entity_poly.pdbx_strand_id
1 'polypeptide(L)'
;ALVFLAMAVLAFATGSSWGIFAVSIPIVMPLATAVDANIPLVIGALLSASSFGSQACFYSDSTVLAAQGSGCNLMSHAITQFPYALIAAIIAFVGFIVIA
;
A
#
# COMPACT_ATOMS: atom_id res chain seq x y z
N ALA A 1 9.05 -5.46 -7.70
CA ALA A 1 9.42 -4.46 -6.66
C ALA A 1 9.02 -3.01 -6.97
N LEU A 2 9.35 -2.45 -8.15
CA LEU A 2 9.21 -1.00 -8.42
C LEU A 2 7.74 -0.51 -8.40
N VAL A 3 6.82 -1.31 -8.94
CA VAL A 3 5.37 -1.05 -8.87
C VAL A 3 4.89 -0.95 -7.42
N PHE A 4 5.29 -1.89 -6.56
CA PHE A 4 4.92 -1.87 -5.13
C PHE A 4 5.41 -0.57 -4.46
N LEU A 5 6.66 -0.18 -4.68
CA LEU A 5 7.24 1.02 -4.07
C LEU A 5 6.51 2.30 -4.52
N ALA A 6 6.32 2.47 -5.84
CA ALA A 6 5.66 3.64 -6.39
C ALA A 6 4.19 3.73 -5.92
N MET A 7 3.47 2.61 -5.93
CA MET A 7 2.09 2.57 -5.48
C MET A 7 1.97 2.75 -3.96
N ALA A 8 2.91 2.24 -3.16
CA ALA A 8 2.90 2.41 -1.71
C ALA A 8 3.04 3.88 -1.31
N VAL A 9 3.89 4.66 -2.01
CA VAL A 9 4.03 6.11 -1.80
C VAL A 9 2.74 6.85 -2.18
N LEU A 10 2.15 6.52 -3.33
CA LEU A 10 0.88 7.11 -3.74
C LEU A 10 -0.25 6.74 -2.75
N ALA A 11 -0.23 5.52 -2.21
CA ALA A 11 -1.18 5.02 -1.23
C ALA A 11 -1.08 5.69 0.12
N PHE A 12 0.13 5.94 0.58
CA PHE A 12 0.35 6.78 1.74
C PHE A 12 -0.14 8.22 1.51
N ALA A 13 0.13 8.82 0.34
CA ALA A 13 -0.19 10.20 0.03
C ALA A 13 -1.69 10.48 -0.20
N THR A 14 -2.45 9.48 -0.68
CA THR A 14 -3.88 9.65 -1.01
C THR A 14 -4.77 9.16 0.13
N GLY A 15 -4.30 8.22 0.96
CA GLY A 15 -5.06 7.67 2.10
C GLY A 15 -6.24 6.78 1.73
N SER A 16 -6.45 6.53 0.43
CA SER A 16 -7.53 5.69 -0.10
C SER A 16 -6.99 4.36 -0.60
N SER A 17 -7.55 3.27 -0.07
CA SER A 17 -7.19 1.92 -0.48
C SER A 17 -7.75 1.58 -1.87
N TRP A 18 -9.04 1.87 -2.09
CA TRP A 18 -9.73 1.51 -3.33
C TRP A 18 -9.48 2.48 -4.49
N GLY A 19 -9.33 3.78 -4.20
CA GLY A 19 -9.13 4.79 -5.23
C GLY A 19 -7.84 4.57 -6.03
N ILE A 20 -6.79 4.10 -5.36
CA ILE A 20 -5.50 3.91 -6.03
C ILE A 20 -5.51 2.70 -6.94
N PHE A 21 -6.16 1.60 -6.57
CA PHE A 21 -6.33 0.48 -7.49
C PHE A 21 -7.02 0.91 -8.78
N ALA A 22 -8.13 1.64 -8.65
CA ALA A 22 -8.92 2.07 -9.80
C ALA A 22 -8.10 2.94 -10.77
N VAL A 23 -7.24 3.81 -10.24
CA VAL A 23 -6.40 4.71 -11.05
C VAL A 23 -5.14 4.02 -11.58
N SER A 24 -4.55 3.10 -10.81
CA SER A 24 -3.26 2.48 -11.14
C SER A 24 -3.36 1.27 -12.06
N ILE A 25 -4.44 0.46 -11.99
CA ILE A 25 -4.66 -0.69 -12.87
C ILE A 25 -4.54 -0.33 -14.36
N PRO A 26 -5.22 0.71 -14.89
CA PRO A 26 -5.14 1.04 -16.32
C PRO A 26 -3.75 1.53 -16.76
N ILE A 27 -2.88 1.94 -15.83
CA ILE A 27 -1.51 2.39 -16.13
C ILE A 27 -0.52 1.23 -16.02
N VAL A 28 -0.64 0.44 -14.96
CA VAL A 28 0.32 -0.62 -14.61
C VAL A 28 0.09 -1.87 -15.47
N MET A 29 -1.15 -2.20 -15.83
CA MET A 29 -1.42 -3.39 -16.65
C MET A 29 -0.82 -3.32 -18.06
N PRO A 30 -1.00 -2.23 -18.84
CA PRO A 30 -0.34 -2.10 -20.14
C PRO A 30 1.18 -2.09 -20.03
N LEU A 31 1.72 -1.45 -18.98
CA LEU A 31 3.15 -1.43 -18.72
C LEU A 31 3.68 -2.86 -18.48
N ALA A 32 3.00 -3.64 -17.63
CA ALA A 32 3.36 -5.02 -17.33
C ALA A 32 3.36 -5.89 -18.59
N THR A 33 2.37 -5.73 -19.47
CA THR A 33 2.33 -6.45 -20.75
C THR A 33 3.44 -6.01 -21.71
N ALA A 34 3.84 -4.74 -21.69
CA ALA A 34 4.88 -4.22 -22.59
C ALA A 34 6.30 -4.68 -22.20
N VAL A 35 6.55 -4.95 -20.92
CA VAL A 35 7.84 -5.47 -20.43
C VAL A 35 7.83 -6.99 -20.17
N ASP A 36 6.80 -7.71 -20.64
CA ASP A 36 6.63 -9.16 -20.44
C ASP A 36 6.74 -9.58 -18.96
N ALA A 37 6.23 -8.74 -18.06
CA ALA A 37 6.26 -8.98 -16.62
C ALA A 37 5.17 -9.97 -16.20
N ASN A 38 5.45 -10.76 -15.16
CA ASN A 38 4.49 -11.70 -14.59
C ASN A 38 3.25 -10.96 -14.03
N ILE A 39 2.14 -11.03 -14.77
CA ILE A 39 0.88 -10.31 -14.46
C ILE A 39 0.36 -10.64 -13.03
N PRO A 40 0.26 -11.91 -12.61
CA PRO A 40 -0.07 -12.25 -11.23
C PRO A 40 0.80 -11.55 -10.19
N LEU A 41 2.12 -11.47 -10.43
CA LEU A 41 3.05 -10.83 -9.52
C LEU A 41 2.83 -9.32 -9.43
N VAL A 42 2.55 -8.67 -10.57
CA VAL A 42 2.25 -7.24 -10.65
C VAL A 42 0.96 -6.90 -9.93
N ILE A 43 -0.09 -7.72 -10.10
CA ILE A 43 -1.36 -7.58 -9.38
C ILE A 43 -1.14 -7.77 -7.87
N GLY A 44 -0.34 -8.77 -7.47
CA GLY A 44 0.04 -8.97 -6.08
C GLY A 44 0.76 -7.75 -5.48
N ALA A 45 1.71 -7.17 -6.23
CA ALA A 45 2.42 -5.95 -5.84
C ALA A 45 1.48 -4.75 -5.66
N LEU A 46 0.52 -4.58 -6.57
CA LEU A 46 -0.54 -3.59 -6.47
C LEU A 46 -1.38 -3.80 -5.19
N LEU A 47 -1.82 -5.04 -4.96
CA LEU A 47 -2.65 -5.41 -3.81
C LEU A 47 -1.95 -5.09 -2.48
N SER A 48 -0.71 -5.53 -2.35
CA SER A 48 0.11 -5.27 -1.17
C SER A 48 0.36 -3.78 -0.93
N ALA A 49 0.59 -2.98 -1.99
CA ALA A 49 0.83 -1.55 -1.88
C ALA A 49 -0.38 -0.79 -1.30
N SER A 50 -1.59 -1.17 -1.69
CA SER A 50 -2.80 -0.58 -1.11
C SER A 50 -3.02 -1.00 0.34
N SER A 51 -2.78 -2.26 0.69
CA SER A 51 -2.91 -2.71 2.09
C SER A 51 -1.95 -1.97 3.01
N PHE A 52 -0.76 -1.62 2.50
CA PHE A 52 0.17 -0.73 3.21
C PHE A 52 -0.41 0.68 3.36
N GLY A 53 -0.92 1.29 2.29
CA GLY A 53 -1.49 2.65 2.34
C GLY A 53 -2.63 2.79 3.35
N SER A 54 -3.50 1.78 3.46
CA SER A 54 -4.60 1.72 4.44
C SER A 54 -4.14 1.86 5.90
N GLN A 55 -2.98 1.29 6.22
CA GLN A 55 -2.46 1.22 7.59
C GLN A 55 -1.42 2.31 7.88
N ALA A 56 -0.65 2.71 6.86
CA ALA A 56 0.41 3.69 7.02
C ALA A 56 -0.13 5.13 7.00
N CYS A 57 -1.19 5.42 6.23
CA CYS A 57 -1.70 6.77 6.09
C CYS A 57 -2.46 7.23 7.34
N PHE A 58 -2.00 8.32 7.96
CA PHE A 58 -2.49 8.79 9.26
C PHE A 58 -3.96 9.27 9.26
N TYR A 59 -4.51 9.57 8.09
CA TYR A 59 -5.89 10.03 7.94
C TYR A 59 -6.77 9.03 7.16
N SER A 60 -6.28 7.82 6.89
CA SER A 60 -7.10 6.82 6.18
C SER A 60 -8.34 6.46 6.99
N ASP A 61 -9.45 6.17 6.30
CA ASP A 61 -10.72 5.76 6.91
C ASP A 61 -10.51 4.60 7.92
N SER A 62 -9.60 3.69 7.59
CA SER A 62 -9.23 2.55 8.43
C SER A 62 -8.62 2.97 9.76
N THR A 63 -7.65 3.90 9.74
CA THR A 63 -6.98 4.44 10.93
C THR A 63 -7.92 5.30 11.76
N VAL A 64 -8.78 6.08 11.10
CA VAL A 64 -9.78 6.92 11.76
C VAL A 64 -10.81 6.10 12.50
N LEU A 65 -11.41 5.11 11.83
CA LEU A 65 -12.39 4.22 12.45
C LEU A 65 -11.78 3.39 13.59
N ALA A 66 -10.53 2.93 13.44
CA ALA A 66 -9.83 2.19 14.48
C ALA A 66 -9.53 3.05 15.73
N ALA A 67 -9.10 4.31 15.55
CA ALA A 67 -8.86 5.23 16.65
C ALA A 67 -10.15 5.60 17.39
N GLN A 68 -11.23 5.89 16.65
CA GLN A 68 -12.55 6.17 17.23
C GLN A 68 -13.09 4.96 18.00
N GLY A 69 -13.00 3.75 17.44
CA GLY A 69 -13.42 2.52 18.12
C GLY A 69 -12.59 2.18 19.37
N SER A 70 -11.33 2.60 19.40
CA SER A 70 -10.42 2.41 20.54
C SER A 70 -10.50 3.55 21.58
N GLY A 71 -11.27 4.60 21.32
CA GLY A 71 -11.38 5.78 22.18
C GLY A 71 -10.08 6.57 22.36
N CYS A 72 -9.12 6.43 21.44
CA CYS A 72 -7.80 7.05 21.53
C CYS A 72 -7.64 8.19 20.51
N ASN A 73 -6.64 9.04 20.75
CA ASN A 73 -6.33 10.12 19.80
C ASN A 73 -5.81 9.52 18.49
N LEU A 74 -6.40 9.96 17.36
CA LEU A 74 -6.03 9.54 16.00
C LEU A 74 -4.52 9.61 15.76
N MET A 75 -3.89 10.72 16.15
CA MET A 75 -2.47 10.94 15.89
C MET A 75 -1.60 9.96 16.69
N SER A 76 -1.98 9.68 17.94
CA SER A 76 -1.28 8.71 18.79
C SER A 76 -1.40 7.28 18.23
N HIS A 77 -2.58 6.91 17.73
CA HIS A 77 -2.80 5.62 17.07
C HIS A 77 -1.98 5.51 15.79
N ALA A 78 -2.03 6.52 14.93
CA ALA A 78 -1.30 6.55 13.67
C ALA A 78 0.23 6.45 13.85
N ILE A 79 0.80 7.22 14.79
CA ILE A 79 2.24 7.19 15.08
C ILE A 79 2.69 5.82 15.60
N THR A 80 1.87 5.17 16.43
CA THR A 80 2.20 3.84 16.97
C THR A 80 2.06 2.73 15.93
N GLN A 81 1.13 2.84 14.97
CA GLN A 81 0.97 1.88 13.88
C GLN A 81 2.00 2.01 12.77
N PHE A 82 2.45 3.23 12.48
CA PHE A 82 3.40 3.52 11.40
C PHE A 82 4.67 2.64 11.39
N PRO A 83 5.39 2.43 12.51
CA PRO A 83 6.57 1.57 12.51
C PRO A 83 6.25 0.13 12.13
N TYR A 84 5.10 -0.41 12.55
CA TYR A 84 4.67 -1.76 12.16
C TYR A 84 4.32 -1.86 10.68
N ALA A 85 3.62 -0.86 10.15
CA ALA A 85 3.33 -0.78 8.72
C ALA A 85 4.62 -0.71 7.89
N LEU A 86 5.62 0.02 8.37
CA LEU A 86 6.91 0.17 7.69
C LEU A 86 7.73 -1.13 7.70
N ILE A 87 7.72 -1.88 8.80
CA ILE A 87 8.34 -3.22 8.87
C ILE A 87 7.68 -4.17 7.85
N ALA A 88 6.34 -4.19 7.78
CA ALA A 88 5.61 -5.00 6.82
C ALA A 88 5.92 -4.59 5.37
N ALA A 89 6.05 -3.28 5.09
CA ALA A 89 6.44 -2.78 3.78
C ALA A 89 7.84 -3.22 3.36
N ILE A 90 8.81 -3.19 4.28
CA ILE A 90 10.18 -3.66 4.02
C ILE A 90 10.17 -5.16 3.69
N ILE A 91 9.48 -5.97 4.49
CA ILE A 91 9.37 -7.42 4.26
C ILE A 91 8.73 -7.70 2.89
N ALA A 92 7.63 -7.02 2.56
CA ALA A 92 6.97 -7.14 1.27
C ALA A 92 7.89 -6.73 0.12
N PHE A 93 8.61 -5.60 0.26
CA PHE A 93 9.56 -5.12 -0.75
C PHE A 93 10.68 -6.13 -1.01
N VAL A 94 11.28 -6.69 0.05
CA VAL A 94 12.30 -7.74 -0.07
C VAL A 94 11.72 -8.99 -0.73
N GLY A 95 10.52 -9.43 -0.33
CA GLY A 95 9.84 -10.56 -0.98
C GLY A 95 9.62 -10.34 -2.48
N PHE A 96 9.18 -9.14 -2.87
CA PHE A 96 9.02 -8.76 -4.28
C PHE A 96 10.33 -8.56 -5.04
N ILE A 97 11.48 -8.47 -4.37
CA ILE A 97 12.80 -8.50 -5.02
C ILE A 97 13.25 -9.94 -5.22
N VAL A 98 13.04 -10.81 -4.23
CA VAL A 98 13.50 -12.21 -4.29
C VAL A 98 12.68 -13.04 -5.28
N ILE A 99 11.38 -12.75 -5.43
CA ILE A 99 10.48 -13.50 -6.31
C ILE A 99 10.45 -12.94 -7.74
N ALA A 100 10.84 -11.67 -7.94
CA ALA A 100 10.86 -11.01 -9.25
C ALA A 100 12.10 -11.39 -10.05
#